data_AF-A0A2S2R0N6-F1
#
_entry.id   AF-A0A2S2R0N6-F1
#
_cell.length_a   1.000
_cell.length_b   1.000
_cell.length_c   1.000
_cell.angle_alpha   90.00
_cell.angle_beta   90.00
_cell.angle_gamma   90.00
#
_symmetry.space_group_name_H-M   'P 1'
#
loop_
_entity.id
_entity.type
_entity.pdbx_description
1 polymer ?
#
loop_
_entity_poly.entity_id
_entity_poly.type
_entity_poly.pdbx_seq_one_letter_code
_entity_poly.pdbx_strand_id
1 'polypeptide(L)'
;NRIIININSDEWRAYNNLSDHGYVHKTVNHQLHFIDTETGANIKSIESTWRRGKVKYDINTRSAANLLEQQLMEEWWRSLNASKNLFDQFFEDMKKSSSM
;
A
#
# COMPACT_ATOMS: atom_id res chain seq x y z
N ASN A 1 9.82 9.74 -17.27
CA ASN A 1 10.10 9.75 -15.81
C ASN A 1 9.70 8.41 -15.22
N ARG A 2 10.67 7.58 -14.82
CA ARG A 2 10.41 6.31 -14.14
C ARG A 2 10.08 6.63 -12.68
N ILE A 3 8.87 6.31 -12.22
CA ILE A 3 8.51 6.44 -10.81
C ILE A 3 9.22 5.30 -10.07
N ILE A 4 10.15 5.63 -9.17
CA ILE A 4 10.78 4.66 -8.28
C ILE A 4 9.84 4.47 -7.10
N ILE A 5 9.30 3.26 -6.94
CA ILE A 5 8.41 2.91 -5.85
C ILE A 5 9.25 2.23 -4.75
N ASN A 6 9.27 2.83 -3.57
CA ASN A 6 9.90 2.29 -2.38
C ASN A 6 8.86 1.52 -1.57
N ILE A 7 9.13 0.24 -1.28
CA ILE A 7 8.28 -0.61 -0.45
C ILE A 7 9.03 -0.91 0.84
N ASN A 8 8.45 -0.51 1.98
CA ASN A 8 8.91 -0.93 3.29
C ASN A 8 8.07 -2.13 3.74
N SER A 9 8.68 -3.27 3.99
CA SER A 9 8.00 -4.43 4.56
C SER A 9 8.82 -5.06 5.68
N ASP A 10 8.27 -6.08 6.30
CA ASP A 10 9.06 -6.96 7.14
C ASP A 10 9.92 -7.92 6.31
N GLU A 11 10.82 -8.63 6.99
CA GLU A 11 11.71 -9.63 6.40
C GLU A 11 10.97 -10.94 6.04
N TRP A 12 9.68 -10.89 5.72
CA TRP A 12 8.96 -12.08 5.31
C TRP A 12 9.46 -12.54 3.93
N ARG A 13 9.92 -13.79 3.86
CA ARG A 13 10.55 -14.39 2.68
C ARG A 13 9.74 -14.28 1.39
N ALA A 14 8.41 -14.20 1.48
CA ALA A 14 7.54 -14.03 0.32
C ALA A 14 7.79 -12.71 -0.44
N TYR A 15 8.37 -11.70 0.21
CA TYR A 15 8.64 -10.38 -0.37
C TYR A 15 10.05 -10.25 -0.97
N ASN A 16 10.90 -11.27 -0.89
CA ASN A 16 12.29 -11.18 -1.37
C ASN A 16 12.40 -10.94 -2.88
N ASN A 17 11.35 -11.25 -3.66
CA ASN A 17 11.31 -11.05 -5.10
C ASN A 17 10.81 -9.65 -5.50
N LEU A 18 10.52 -8.73 -4.57
CA LEU A 18 10.05 -7.39 -4.91
C LEU A 18 11.06 -6.61 -5.77
N SER A 19 12.35 -6.80 -5.53
CA SER A 19 13.40 -6.22 -6.36
C SER A 19 13.37 -6.71 -7.81
N ASP A 20 12.98 -7.96 -8.05
CA ASP A 20 12.84 -8.54 -9.40
C ASP A 20 11.69 -7.89 -10.19
N HIS A 21 10.72 -7.30 -9.48
CA HIS A 21 9.60 -6.55 -10.07
C HIS A 21 9.92 -5.05 -10.24
N GLY A 22 11.16 -4.62 -9.97
CA GLY A 22 11.61 -3.24 -10.13
C GLY A 22 11.28 -2.33 -8.94
N TYR A 23 10.90 -2.88 -7.79
CA TYR A 23 10.69 -2.12 -6.57
C TYR A 23 11.99 -1.97 -5.77
N VAL A 24 12.16 -0.81 -5.12
CA VAL A 24 13.19 -0.66 -4.09
C VAL A 24 12.62 -1.20 -2.78
N HIS A 25 13.08 -2.39 -2.41
CA HIS A 25 12.63 -3.08 -1.21
C HIS A 25 13.50 -2.69 -0.02
N LYS A 26 12.87 -2.13 1.01
CA LYS A 26 13.48 -1.85 2.31
C LYS A 26 12.83 -2.74 3.36
N THR A 27 13.64 -3.38 4.18
CA THR A 27 13.17 -4.32 5.19
C THR A 27 13.40 -3.75 6.58
N VAL A 28 12.39 -3.87 7.45
CA VAL A 28 12.54 -3.56 8.86
C VAL A 28 12.61 -4.87 9.64
N ASN A 29 13.68 -5.04 10.42
CA ASN A 29 13.86 -6.21 11.26
C ASN A 29 13.03 -6.08 12.54
N HIS A 30 11.97 -6.90 12.66
CA HIS A 30 11.04 -6.94 13.80
C HIS A 30 11.70 -7.23 15.16
N GLN A 31 12.90 -7.78 15.20
CA GLN A 31 13.59 -8.14 16.44
C GLN A 31 14.50 -7.02 16.98
N LEU A 32 14.93 -6.09 16.12
CA LEU A 32 15.99 -5.12 16.44
C LEU A 32 15.47 -3.67 16.47
N HIS A 33 14.49 -3.30 15.64
CA HIS A 33 14.09 -1.90 15.47
C HIS A 33 12.57 -1.76 15.29
N PHE A 34 11.87 -1.22 16.30
CA PHE A 34 10.44 -0.82 16.19
C PHE A 34 10.22 0.42 15.30
N ILE A 35 11.29 1.18 15.08
CA ILE A 35 11.38 2.35 14.20
C ILE A 35 12.66 2.16 13.41
N ASP A 36 12.56 2.10 12.09
CA ASP A 36 13.73 2.08 11.22
C ASP A 36 14.46 3.43 11.33
N THR A 37 15.74 3.41 11.71
CA THR A 37 16.50 4.63 12.03
C THR A 37 16.92 5.43 10.81
N GLU A 38 16.94 4.83 9.61
CA GLU A 38 17.33 5.51 8.36
C GLU A 38 16.14 6.11 7.63
N THR A 39 14.97 5.47 7.72
CA THR A 39 13.76 5.85 6.98
C THR A 39 12.68 6.46 7.85
N GLY A 40 12.79 6.31 9.18
CA GLY A 40 11.73 6.68 10.13
C GLY A 40 10.48 5.82 10.02
N ALA A 41 10.51 4.74 9.23
CA ALA A 41 9.37 3.86 9.03
C ALA A 41 9.04 3.14 10.35
N ASN A 42 7.83 3.36 10.84
CA ASN A 42 7.34 2.75 12.06
C ASN A 42 6.43 1.56 11.71
N ILE A 43 6.80 0.36 12.17
CA ILE A 43 6.03 -0.87 11.95
C ILE A 43 4.58 -0.71 12.45
N LYS A 44 4.37 0.01 13.57
CA LYS A 44 3.02 0.29 14.08
C LYS A 44 2.18 1.10 13.11
N SER A 45 2.80 1.94 12.27
CA SER A 45 2.07 2.66 11.22
C SER A 45 1.53 1.69 10.17
N ILE A 46 2.35 0.73 9.73
CA ILE A 46 1.97 -0.32 8.78
C ILE A 46 0.86 -1.21 9.38
N GLU A 47 1.07 -1.71 10.60
CA GLU A 47 0.08 -2.53 11.32
C GLU A 47 -1.23 -1.79 11.56
N SER A 48 -1.17 -0.52 11.97
CA SER A 48 -2.36 0.28 12.19
C SER A 48 -3.15 0.51 10.90
N THR A 49 -2.44 0.71 9.79
CA THR A 49 -3.04 0.90 8.46
C THR A 49 -3.71 -0.38 7.99
N TRP A 50 -3.02 -1.51 8.12
CA TRP A 50 -3.59 -2.82 7.80
C TRP A 50 -4.81 -3.14 8.67
N ARG A 51 -4.76 -2.84 9.97
CA ARG A 51 -5.90 -3.02 10.88
C ARG A 51 -7.12 -2.21 10.44
N ARG A 52 -6.93 -0.95 10.02
CA ARG A 52 -8.02 -0.11 9.49
C ARG A 52 -8.64 -0.73 8.24
N GLY A 53 -7.83 -1.19 7.29
CA GLY A 53 -8.31 -1.89 6.10
C GLY A 53 -9.11 -3.15 6.43
N LYS A 54 -8.58 -4.00 7.32
CA LYS A 54 -9.27 -5.23 7.77
C LYS A 54 -10.64 -4.98 8.39
N VAL A 55 -10.77 -3.92 9.19
CA VAL A 55 -12.06 -3.54 9.79
C VAL A 55 -12.99 -2.95 8.72
N LYS A 56 -12.49 -2.05 7.87
CA LYS A 56 -13.29 -1.37 6.84
C LYS A 56 -13.93 -2.35 5.85
N TYR A 57 -13.18 -3.38 5.46
CA TYR A 57 -13.62 -4.35 4.45
C TYR A 57 -14.04 -5.70 5.03
N ASP A 58 -14.14 -5.80 6.35
CA ASP A 58 -14.56 -7.01 7.06
C ASP A 58 -13.77 -8.27 6.63
N ILE A 59 -12.46 -8.08 6.38
CA ILE A 59 -11.56 -9.12 5.85
C ILE A 59 -11.48 -10.33 6.80
N ASN A 60 -11.77 -10.12 8.10
CA ASN A 60 -11.59 -11.14 9.13
C ASN A 60 -12.76 -12.12 9.28
N THR A 61 -13.95 -11.85 8.74
CA THR A 61 -15.14 -12.66 9.08
C THR A 61 -15.71 -13.51 7.95
N ARG A 62 -15.30 -13.32 6.70
CA ARG A 62 -15.74 -14.16 5.57
C ARG A 62 -14.62 -14.27 4.55
N SER A 63 -14.35 -15.51 4.10
CA SER A 63 -13.63 -15.88 2.87
C SER A 63 -13.35 -14.66 2.00
N ALA A 64 -12.08 -14.25 1.90
CA ALA A 64 -11.61 -13.11 1.12
C ALA A 64 -12.51 -12.89 -0.10
N ALA A 65 -13.37 -11.88 0.00
CA ALA A 65 -14.37 -11.60 -1.01
C ALA A 65 -13.66 -11.37 -2.34
N ASN A 66 -14.30 -11.73 -3.45
CA ASN A 66 -13.81 -11.50 -4.83
C ASN A 66 -13.42 -10.03 -5.13
N LEU A 67 -13.59 -9.12 -4.17
CA LEU A 67 -13.33 -7.69 -4.24
C LEU A 67 -12.10 -7.25 -3.45
N LEU A 68 -11.41 -8.13 -2.71
CA LEU A 68 -10.29 -7.72 -1.85
C LEU A 68 -9.21 -6.97 -2.63
N GLU A 69 -8.83 -7.48 -3.81
CA GLU A 69 -7.87 -6.82 -4.69
C GLU A 69 -8.34 -5.40 -5.07
N GLN A 70 -9.59 -5.27 -5.53
CA GLN A 70 -10.17 -3.98 -5.92
C GLN A 70 -10.22 -3.01 -4.74
N GLN A 71 -10.55 -3.49 -3.54
CA GLN A 71 -10.59 -2.70 -2.32
C GLN A 71 -9.21 -2.20 -1.90
N LEU A 72 -8.17 -3.04 -2.02
CA LEU A 72 -6.79 -2.62 -1.74
C LEU A 72 -6.28 -1.60 -2.76
N MET A 73 -6.60 -1.79 -4.05
CA MET A 73 -6.28 -0.83 -5.09
C MET A 73 -6.96 0.52 -4.83
N GLU A 74 -8.23 0.51 -4.44
CA GLU A 74 -8.97 1.71 -4.07
C GLU A 74 -8.34 2.42 -2.87
N GLU A 75 -8.00 1.71 -1.79
CA GLU A 75 -7.34 2.31 -0.63
C GLU A 75 -6.00 2.94 -0.98
N TRP A 76 -5.21 2.26 -1.81
CA TRP A 76 -3.95 2.80 -2.28
C TRP A 76 -4.18 4.08 -3.10
N TRP A 77 -5.12 4.07 -4.04
CA TRP A 77 -5.46 5.26 -4.82
C TRP A 77 -6.00 6.41 -3.94
N ARG A 78 -6.83 6.12 -2.94
CA ARG A 78 -7.30 7.12 -1.97
C ARG A 78 -6.15 7.70 -1.16
N SER A 79 -5.15 6.88 -0.79
CA SER A 79 -3.99 7.35 -0.02
C SER A 79 -3.15 8.37 -0.81
N LEU A 80 -3.01 8.20 -2.13
CA LEU A 80 -2.32 9.13 -3.01
C LEU A 80 -3.09 10.44 -3.24
N ASN A 81 -4.39 10.43 -3.00
CA ASN A 81 -5.30 11.55 -3.25
C ASN A 81 -5.95 12.09 -1.96
N ALA A 82 -5.37 11.79 -0.80
CA ALA A 82 -5.94 12.08 0.51
C ALA A 82 -6.25 13.57 0.74
N SER A 83 -5.53 14.47 0.07
CA SER A 83 -5.71 15.93 0.16
C SER A 83 -6.66 16.51 -0.89
N LYS A 84 -7.23 15.68 -1.77
CA LYS A 84 -8.04 16.11 -2.93
C LYS A 84 -9.51 15.79 -2.75
N ASN A 85 -10.36 16.44 -3.54
CA ASN A 85 -11.71 15.93 -3.78
C ASN A 85 -11.61 14.65 -4.60
N LEU A 86 -12.03 13.53 -4.01
CA LEU A 86 -11.88 12.21 -4.61
C LEU A 86 -12.78 12.04 -5.84
N PHE A 87 -13.95 12.65 -5.88
CA PHE A 87 -14.84 12.53 -7.04
C PHE A 87 -14.22 13.22 -8.25
N ASP A 88 -13.78 14.46 -8.10
CA ASP A 88 -13.15 15.23 -9.19
C ASP A 88 -11.87 14.53 -9.68
N GLN A 89 -11.05 14.06 -8.74
CA GLN A 89 -9.82 13.36 -9.07
C GLN A 89 -10.07 12.06 -9.84
N PHE A 90 -11.12 11.31 -9.49
CA PHE A 90 -11.52 10.12 -10.22
C PHE A 90 -11.90 10.45 -11.68
N PHE A 91 -12.67 11.52 -11.91
CA PHE A 91 -12.99 11.96 -13.28
C PHE A 91 -11.76 12.36 -14.07
N GLU A 92 -10.82 13.09 -13.46
CA GLU A 92 -9.59 13.47 -14.13
C GLU A 92 -8.73 12.27 -14.53
N ASP A 93 -8.69 11.23 -13.69
CA ASP A 93 -7.97 9.99 -14.02
C ASP A 93 -8.67 9.20 -15.13
N MET A 94 -10.01 9.16 -15.14
CA MET A 94 -10.81 8.54 -16.21
C MET A 94 -10.67 9.24 -17.57
N LYS A 95 -10.52 10.57 -17.58
CA LYS A 95 -10.26 11.32 -18.83
C LYS A 95 -8.90 10.96 -19.41
N LYS A 96 -7.88 10.80 -18.56
CA LYS A 96 -6.52 10.45 -18.99
C LYS A 96 -6.44 9.04 -19.56
N SER A 97 -7.18 8.09 -19.00
CA SER A 97 -7.19 6.71 -19.49
C SER A 97 -7.87 6.56 -20.86
N SER A 98 -8.80 7.47 -21.19
CA SER A 98 -9.51 7.48 -22.49
C SER A 98 -8.71 8.18 -23.62
N SER A 99 -7.56 8.79 -23.28
CA SER A 99 -6.70 9.54 -24.19
C SER A 99 -5.43 8.77 -24.61
N MET A 100 -5.32 7.49 -24.22
CA MET A 100 -4.30 6.54 -24.68
C MET A 100 -4.89 5.61 -25.73
#